data_AF-A0A6I3J5A1-F1
#
_entry.id   AF-A0A6I3J5A1-F1
#
_cell.length_a   1.000
_cell.length_b   1.000
_cell.length_c   1.000
_cell.angle_alpha   90.00
_cell.angle_beta   90.00
_cell.angle_gamma   90.00
#
_symmetry.space_group_name_H-M   'P 1'
#
loop_
_entity.id
_entity.type
_entity.pdbx_description
1 polymer ?
#
loop_
_entity_poly.entity_id
_entity_poly.type
_entity_poly.pdbx_seq_one_letter_code
_entity_poly.pdbx_strand_id
1 'polypeptide(L)' 'MTVHSVLSKHLKVLEDARYIELRKGTVATRTRTWAGLTKEGRVAFKGHIAVLRTLAASADAL' A
#
# COMPACT_ATOMS: atom_id res chain seq x y z
N MET A 1 -1.18 22.27 2.10
CA MET A 1 -2.08 21.50 1.21
C MET A 1 -1.29 20.95 0.02
N THR A 2 -0.56 19.85 0.18
CA THR A 2 0.05 19.10 -0.94
C THR A 2 0.38 17.67 -0.46
N VAL A 3 -0.60 16.78 -0.57
CA VAL A 3 -0.51 15.34 -0.21
C VAL A 3 0.43 14.52 -1.12
N HIS A 4 1.07 15.15 -2.11
CA HIS A 4 1.81 14.46 -3.17
C HIS A 4 3.19 13.92 -2.74
N SER A 5 3.85 14.53 -1.74
CA SER A 5 5.20 14.12 -1.34
C SER A 5 5.19 12.88 -0.43
N VAL A 6 4.26 12.83 0.53
CA VAL A 6 4.20 11.74 1.52
C VAL A 6 3.81 10.43 0.86
N LEU A 7 2.81 10.44 -0.03
CA LEU A 7 2.38 9.24 -0.74
C LEU A 7 3.52 8.68 -1.62
N SER A 8 4.22 9.55 -2.35
CA SER A 8 5.33 9.12 -3.22
C SER A 8 6.46 8.47 -2.42
N LYS A 9 6.77 9.00 -1.22
CA LYS A 9 7.77 8.40 -0.32
C LYS A 9 7.34 7.01 0.18
N HIS A 10 6.08 6.87 0.60
CA HIS A 10 5.57 5.58 1.08
C HIS A 10 5.55 4.52 -0.03
N LEU A 11 5.14 4.89 -1.24
CA LEU A 11 5.18 3.98 -2.39
C LEU A 11 6.62 3.53 -2.69
N LYS A 12 7.61 4.44 -2.56
CA LYS A 12 9.01 4.07 -2.76
C LYS A 12 9.51 3.06 -1.72
N VAL A 13 9.20 3.29 -0.44
CA VAL A 13 9.55 2.35 0.64
C VAL A 13 8.93 0.96 0.42
N LEU A 14 7.66 0.91 -0.02
CA LEU A 14 6.98 -0.35 -0.29
C LEU A 14 7.52 -1.07 -1.55
N GLU A 15 7.92 -0.31 -2.56
CA GLU A 15 8.58 -0.83 -3.77
C GLU A 15 9.96 -1.41 -3.43
N ASP A 16 10.76 -0.67 -2.65
CA ASP A 16 12.10 -1.10 -2.21
C ASP A 16 12.02 -2.35 -1.31
N ALA A 17 10.96 -2.48 -0.51
CA ALA A 17 10.63 -3.68 0.26
C ALA A 17 10.05 -4.83 -0.59
N ARG A 18 9.85 -4.62 -1.90
CA ARG A 18 9.25 -5.58 -2.85
C ARG A 18 7.81 -6.00 -2.51
N TYR A 19 7.06 -5.15 -1.80
CA TYR A 19 5.65 -5.39 -1.50
C TYR A 19 4.71 -4.87 -2.58
N ILE A 20 5.14 -3.87 -3.36
CA ILE A 20 4.38 -3.37 -4.50
C ILE A 20 5.23 -3.29 -5.75
N GLU A 21 4.55 -3.34 -6.89
CA GLU A 21 5.08 -2.97 -8.19
C GLU A 21 4.44 -1.65 -8.61
N LEU A 22 5.26 -0.69 -9.03
CA LEU A 22 4.80 0.57 -9.59
C LEU A 22 4.90 0.52 -11.11
N ARG A 23 3.78 0.80 -11.79
CA ARG A 23 3.74 0.97 -13.24
C ARG A 23 3.41 2.41 -13.56
N LYS A 24 4.24 3.07 -14.36
CA LYS A 24 3.94 4.39 -14.92
C LYS A 24 3.37 4.22 -16.32
N GLY A 25 2.42 5.07 -16.70
CA GLY A 25 1.92 5.15 -18.07
C GLY A 25 1.09 6.40 -18.27
N THR A 26 0.82 6.72 -19.52
CA THR A 26 0.10 7.93 -19.90
C THR A 26 -1.32 7.55 -20.28
N VAL A 27 -2.31 8.18 -19.63
CA VAL A 27 -3.71 8.05 -20.00
C VAL A 27 -4.20 9.38 -20.49
N ALA A 28 -4.69 9.42 -21.73
CA ALA A 28 -4.99 10.63 -22.48
C ALA A 28 -3.75 11.56 -22.54
N THR A 29 -3.64 12.51 -21.62
CA THR A 29 -2.57 13.53 -21.58
C THR A 29 -1.84 13.61 -20.25
N ARG A 30 -2.19 12.78 -19.25
CA ARG A 30 -1.56 12.81 -17.93
C ARG A 30 -0.86 11.50 -17.60
N THR A 31 0.35 11.61 -17.04
CA THR A 31 1.05 10.48 -16.45
C THR A 31 0.32 10.00 -15.21
N ARG A 32 0.03 8.70 -15.16
CA ARG A 32 -0.54 8.02 -14.02
C ARG A 32 0.43 6.93 -13.56
N THR A 33 0.55 6.82 -12.25
CA THR A 33 1.27 5.73 -11.58
C THR A 33 0.23 4.79 -11.00
N TRP A 34 0.27 3.53 -11.40
CA TRP A 34 -0.49 2.45 -10.79
C TRP A 34 0.41 1.70 -9.82
N ALA A 35 -0.12 1.34 -8.66
CA ALA A 35 0.53 0.48 -7.69
C ALA A 35 -0.25 -0.83 -7.60
N GLY A 36 0.45 -1.96 -7.70
CA GLY A 36 -0.12 -3.30 -7.51
C GLY A 36 0.64 -4.06 -6.44
N LEU A 37 -0.06 -4.86 -5.62
CA LEU A 37 0.61 -5.72 -4.64
C LEU A 37 1.28 -6.91 -5.32
N THR A 38 2.54 -7.14 -4.97
CA THR A 38 3.24 -8.39 -5.30
C THR A 38 2.63 -9.58 -4.55
N LYS A 39 3.12 -10.79 -4.80
CA LYS A 39 2.70 -11.97 -4.04
C LYS A 39 3.09 -11.83 -2.57
N GLU A 40 4.32 -11.38 -2.32
CA GLU A 40 4.89 -11.16 -1.00
C GLU A 40 4.16 -10.03 -0.27
N GLY A 41 3.89 -8.92 -0.98
CA GLY A 41 3.12 -7.80 -0.44
C GLY A 41 1.69 -8.20 -0.08
N ARG A 42 1.06 -9.07 -0.86
CA ARG A 42 -0.26 -9.63 -0.51
C ARG A 42 -0.24 -10.44 0.78
N VAL A 43 0.80 -11.24 1.00
CA VAL A 43 0.96 -12.02 2.24
C VAL A 43 1.19 -11.08 3.44
N ALA A 44 2.13 -10.13 3.31
CA ALA A 44 2.42 -9.17 4.36
C ALA A 44 1.19 -8.32 4.73
N PHE A 45 0.46 -7.83 3.73
CA PHE A 45 -0.76 -7.06 3.95
C PHE A 45 -1.85 -7.88 4.65
N LYS A 46 -2.05 -9.15 4.25
CA LYS A 46 -3.01 -10.03 4.93
C LYS A 46 -2.63 -10.27 6.40
N GLY A 47 -1.34 -10.49 6.67
CA GLY A 47 -0.85 -10.63 8.05
C GLY A 47 -1.12 -9.36 8.87
N HIS A 48 -0.85 -8.19 8.30
CA HIS A 48 -1.13 -6.91 8.95
C HIS A 48 -2.61 -6.73 9.27
N ILE A 49 -3.50 -7.01 8.30
CA ILE A 49 -4.95 -6.94 8.50
C ILE A 49 -5.43 -7.95 9.54
N ALA A 50 -4.85 -9.15 9.59
CA ALA A 50 -5.21 -10.14 10.61
C ALA A 50 -4.92 -9.62 12.02
N VAL A 51 -3.76 -9.00 12.23
CA VAL A 51 -3.42 -8.35 13.51
C VAL A 51 -4.40 -7.23 13.84
N LEU A 52 -4.69 -6.34 12.89
CA LEU A 52 -5.64 -5.25 13.12
C LEU A 52 -7.04 -5.76 13.47
N ARG A 53 -7.49 -6.85 12.83
CA ARG A 53 -8.77 -7.50 13.16
C ARG A 53 -8.78 -8.10 14.56
N THR A 54 -7.69 -8.73 14.98
CA THR A 54 -7.56 -9.24 16.36
C THR A 54 -7.63 -8.10 17.35
N LEU A 55 -6.91 -6.99 17.11
CA LEU A 55 -6.95 -5.83 18.00
C LEU A 55 -8.33 -5.18 18.07
N ALA A 56 -9.02 -5.06 16.92
CA ALA A 56 -10.38 -4.54 16.88
C ALA A 56 -11.37 -5.46 17.64
N ALA A 57 -11.30 -6.77 17.41
CA ALA A 57 -12.15 -7.73 18.11
C ALA A 57 -11.91 -7.72 19.63
N SER A 58 -10.65 -7.56 20.07
CA SER A 58 -10.34 -7.40 21.50
C SER A 58 -10.90 -6.11 22.08
N ALA A 59 -10.94 -5.02 21.29
CA ALA A 59 -11.50 -3.74 21.74
C ALA A 59 -13.03 -3.79 21.86
N ASP A 60 -13.72 -4.51 20.96
CA ASP A 60 -15.18 -4.70 20.99
C ASP A 60 -15.64 -5.60 22.15
N ALA A 61 -14.73 -6.37 22.75
CA ALA A 61 -15.00 -7.28 23.86
C ALA A 61 -14.83 -6.64 25.26
N LEU A 62 -14.47 -5.34 25.32
CA LEU A 62 -14.40 -4.52 26.54
C LEU A 62 -15.72 -3.77 26.77
#